data_AF-A0A2K3MBM8-F1
#
_entry.id   AF-A0A2K3MBM8-F1
#
_cell.length_a   1.000
_cell.length_b   1.000
_cell.length_c   1.000
_cell.angle_alpha   90.00
_cell.angle_beta   90.00
_cell.angle_gamma   90.00
#
_symmetry.space_group_name_H-M   'P 1'
#
loop_
_entity.id
_entity.type
_entity.pdbx_description
1 polymer ?
#
loop_
_entity_poly.entity_id
_entity_poly.type
_entity_poly.pdbx_seq_one_letter_code
_entity_poly.pdbx_strand_id
1 'polypeptide(L)' 'MAYMFVHDGLVHKRFSVGPIANVPYFRRVAAAHKLHHSDKFDGVPYGLFLGPKELEEVGGLEELEKEI' A
#
# COMPACT_ATOMS: atom_id res chain seq x y z
N MET A 1 11.54 -3.75 -12.11
CA MET A 1 10.86 -2.57 -12.69
C MET A 1 9.53 -2.25 -12.01
N ALA A 2 8.58 -3.20 -11.90
CA ALA A 2 7.27 -2.95 -11.27
C ALA A 2 7.34 -2.31 -9.87
N TYR A 3 8.31 -2.72 -9.04
CA TYR A 3 8.56 -2.13 -7.73
C TYR A 3 8.79 -0.62 -7.81
N MET A 4 9.65 -0.14 -8.71
CA MET A 4 9.94 1.30 -8.84
C MET A 4 8.70 2.09 -9.28
N PHE A 5 7.90 1.55 -10.20
CA PHE A 5 6.68 2.24 -10.64
C PHE A 5 5.63 2.33 -9.53
N VAL A 6 5.48 1.28 -8.72
CA VAL A 6 4.47 1.25 -7.66
C VAL A 6 4.99 1.98 -6.41
N HIS A 7 6.18 1.68 -5.93
CA HIS A 7 6.75 2.34 -4.76
C HIS A 7 7.03 3.82 -5.04
N ASP A 8 7.88 4.14 -6.01
CA ASP A 8 8.34 5.51 -6.24
C ASP A 8 7.30 6.34 -7.01
N GLY A 9 6.69 5.75 -8.03
CA GLY A 9 5.69 6.42 -8.87
C GLY A 9 4.33 6.55 -8.20
N LEU A 10 3.69 5.44 -7.83
CA LEU A 10 2.33 5.45 -7.29
C LEU A 10 2.28 5.90 -5.83
N VAL A 11 3.08 5.27 -4.97
CA VAL A 11 2.98 5.48 -3.51
C VAL A 11 3.64 6.78 -3.09
N HIS A 12 4.90 7.01 -3.51
CA HIS A 12 5.64 8.23 -3.19
C HIS A 12 5.41 9.38 -4.18
N LYS A 13 4.59 9.18 -5.23
CA LYS A 13 4.18 10.22 -6.20
C LYS A 13 5.36 10.95 -6.86
N ARG A 14 6.50 10.28 -7.05
CA ARG A 14 7.71 10.89 -7.66
C ARG A 14 7.54 11.15 -9.16
N PHE A 15 6.62 10.44 -9.82
CA PHE A 15 6.25 10.65 -11.23
C PHE A 15 4.85 10.08 -11.50
N SER A 16 4.22 10.51 -12.60
CA SER A 16 2.88 10.02 -12.98
C SER A 16 2.91 8.56 -13.43
N VAL A 17 1.98 7.76 -12.90
CA VAL A 17 1.78 6.34 -13.28
C VAL A 17 0.53 6.13 -14.15
N GLY A 18 -0.14 7.21 -14.55
CA GLY A 18 -1.31 7.17 -15.42
C GLY A 18 -2.47 6.33 -14.83
N PRO A 19 -3.20 5.57 -15.67
CA PRO A 19 -4.39 4.81 -15.24
C PRO A 19 -4.14 3.75 -14.16
N ILE A 20 -2.87 3.35 -13.96
CA ILE A 20 -2.48 2.36 -12.94
C ILE A 20 -2.87 2.83 -11.53
N ALA A 21 -2.90 4.14 -11.28
CA ALA A 21 -3.34 4.70 -10.00
C ALA A 21 -4.80 4.38 -9.64
N ASN A 22 -5.63 4.04 -10.63
CA ASN A 22 -7.05 3.76 -10.43
C ASN A 22 -7.35 2.26 -10.30
N VAL A 23 -6.34 1.39 -10.45
CA VAL A 23 -6.54 -0.06 -10.29
C VAL A 23 -6.82 -0.36 -8.81
N PRO A 24 -7.94 -1.04 -8.47
CA PRO A 24 -8.36 -1.20 -7.07
C PRO A 24 -7.30 -1.83 -6.16
N TYR A 25 -6.59 -2.84 -6.65
CA TYR A 25 -5.53 -3.48 -5.89
C TYR A 25 -4.35 -2.55 -5.59
N PHE A 26 -3.97 -1.68 -6.54
CA PHE A 26 -2.87 -0.75 -6.32
C PHE A 26 -3.22 0.40 -5.36
N ARG A 27 -4.51 0.76 -5.26
CA ARG A 27 -4.99 1.65 -4.19
C ARG A 27 -4.83 1.01 -2.81
N ARG A 28 -5.17 -0.27 -2.69
CA ARG A 28 -4.93 -1.06 -1.46
C ARG A 28 -3.46 -1.14 -1.10
N VAL A 29 -2.58 -1.36 -2.07
CA VAL A 29 -1.11 -1.36 -1.86
C VAL A 29 -0.63 0.00 -1.34
N ALA A 30 -1.10 1.11 -1.93
CA ALA A 30 -0.72 2.44 -1.47
C ALA A 30 -1.21 2.75 -0.05
N ALA A 31 -2.45 2.37 0.27
CA ALA A 31 -3.01 2.48 1.62
C ALA A 31 -2.23 1.63 2.63
N ALA A 32 -1.93 0.37 2.30
CA ALA A 32 -1.14 -0.53 3.14
C ALA A 32 0.27 0.02 3.42
N HIS A 33 0.93 0.61 2.41
CA HIS A 33 2.23 1.25 2.58
C HIS A 33 2.16 2.50 3.46
N LYS A 34 1.05 3.27 3.41
CA LYS A 34 0.84 4.39 4.33
C LYS A 34 0.72 3.92 5.78
N LEU A 35 0.04 2.79 6.01
CA LEU A 35 -0.07 2.18 7.34
C LEU A 35 1.27 1.69 7.88
N HIS A 36 2.12 1.10 7.04
CA HIS A 36 3.49 0.75 7.41
C HIS A 36 4.27 1.95 7.98
N HIS A 37 4.19 3.12 7.33
CA HIS A 37 4.86 4.34 7.82
C HIS A 37 4.18 4.98 9.05
N SER A 38 3.02 4.48 9.47
CA SER A 38 2.34 4.95 10.69
C SER A 38 2.73 4.17 11.95
N ASP A 39 3.52 3.11 11.80
CA ASP A 39 4.00 2.22 12.88
C ASP A 39 2.87 1.49 13.66
N LYS A 40 1.65 1.49 13.11
CA LYS A 40 0.56 0.62 13.60
C LYS A 40 0.91 -0.85 13.32
N PHE A 41 0.31 -1.76 14.09
CA PHE A 41 0.54 -3.21 13.94
C PHE A 41 2.03 -3.59 14.00
N ASP A 42 2.78 -2.95 14.91
CA ASP A 42 4.23 -3.12 15.07
C ASP A 42 5.04 -2.84 13.79
N GLY A 43 4.52 -1.94 12.94
CA GLY A 43 5.12 -1.56 11.67
C GLY A 43 4.82 -2.51 10.51
N VAL A 44 3.94 -3.49 10.67
CA VAL A 44 3.41 -4.29 9.54
C VAL A 44 2.47 -3.41 8.70
N PRO A 45 2.48 -3.50 7.35
CA PRO A 45 3.15 -4.50 6.50
C PRO A 45 4.53 -4.12 5.96
N TYR A 46 5.41 -5.10 5.71
CA TYR A 46 6.74 -4.91 5.13
C TYR A 46 6.81 -5.24 3.64
N GLY A 47 5.94 -6.15 3.16
CA GLY A 47 5.87 -6.50 1.75
C GLY A 47 5.02 -5.50 0.97
N LEU A 48 5.60 -4.76 0.02
CA LEU A 48 4.86 -3.77 -0.78
C LEU A 48 3.58 -4.35 -1.42
N PHE A 49 3.71 -5.43 -2.21
CA PHE A 49 2.56 -6.06 -2.87
C PHE A 49 1.76 -6.97 -1.92
N LEU A 50 2.40 -7.52 -0.90
CA LEU A 50 1.73 -8.40 0.07
C LEU A 50 1.04 -7.61 1.19
N GLY A 51 1.20 -6.29 1.24
CA GLY A 51 0.75 -5.48 2.36
C GLY A 51 -0.72 -5.64 2.74
N PRO A 52 -1.67 -5.69 1.78
CA PRO A 52 -3.07 -5.99 2.11
C PRO A 52 -3.27 -7.35 2.80
N LYS A 53 -2.51 -8.38 2.40
CA LYS A 53 -2.57 -9.73 2.99
C LYS A 53 -1.90 -9.77 4.36
N GLU A 54 -0.75 -9.11 4.51
CA GLU A 54 -0.06 -9.01 5.81
C GLU A 54 -0.93 -8.25 6.83
N LEU A 55 -1.63 -7.20 6.40
CA LEU A 55 -2.62 -6.51 7.24
C LEU A 55 -3.81 -7.41 7.60
N GLU A 56 -4.29 -8.23 6.68
CA GLU A 56 -5.33 -9.23 6.97
C GLU A 56 -4.89 -10.21 8.06
N GLU A 57 -3.66 -10.71 8.00
CA GLU A 57 -3.10 -11.66 8.96
C GLU A 57 -2.97 -11.08 10.39
N VAL A 58 -2.83 -9.75 10.52
CA VAL A 58 -2.79 -9.04 11.80
C VAL A 58 -4.10 -8.34 12.19
N GLY A 59 -5.19 -8.57 11.42
CA GLY A 59 -6.51 -8.00 11.70
C GLY A 59 -6.69 -6.52 11.34
N GLY A 60 -5.80 -5.95 10.53
CA GLY A 60 -5.78 -4.54 10.13
C GLY A 60 -6.68 -4.16 8.94
N LEU A 61 -7.58 -5.05 8.47
CA LEU A 61 -8.42 -4.78 7.30
C LEU A 61 -9.33 -3.55 7.45
N GLU A 62 -9.88 -3.31 8.63
CA GLU A 62 -10.73 -2.13 8.87
C GLU A 62 -9.93 -0.84 8.68
N GLU A 63 -8.70 -0.81 9.18
CA GLU A 63 -7.84 0.35 9.07
C GLU A 63 -7.35 0.56 7.63
N LEU A 64 -7.11 -0.54 6.91
CA LEU A 64 -6.80 -0.51 5.48
C LEU A 64 -7.92 0.12 4.67
N GLU A 65 -9.18 -0.27 4.90
CA GLU A 65 -10.33 0.26 4.14
C GLU A 65 -10.61 1.75 4.44
N LYS A 66 -10.23 2.27 5.62
CA LYS A 66 -10.30 3.71 5.92
C LYS A 66 -9.29 4.56 5.12
N GLU A 67 -8.22 3.93 4.63
CA GLU A 67 -7.11 4.60 3.96
C GLU A 67 -7.21 4.60 2.41
N ILE A 68 -8.16 3.86 1.84
CA ILE A 68 -8.37 3.71 0.38
C ILE A 68 -9.19 4.85 -0.21
#